data_AF-A0A3D3AZD5-F1
#
_entry.id   AF-A0A3D3AZD5-F1
#
_cell.length_a   1.000
_cell.length_b   1.000
_cell.length_c   1.000
_cell.angle_alpha   90.00
_cell.angle_beta   90.00
_cell.angle_gamma   90.00
#
_symmetry.space_group_name_H-M   'P 1'
#
loop_
_entity.id
_entity.type
_entity.pdbx_description
1 polymer ?
#
loop_
_entity_poly.entity_id
_entity_poly.type
_entity_poly.pdbx_seq_one_letter_code
_entity_poly.pdbx_strand_id
1 'polypeptide(L)'
;LLTKAPYPARNPSQNIADLKAQVAANEKGVTELRTMVRRYGLGTVRAYMGHVQDNAAEAVARVIAKLKNSRFEVTTDQGGLIKVAISIDRKAQRATVDFTGTSAQAPDAFNAPEPITRACVLYVFRTLVDDEIPLNAGCLRHIKIVVPRGSMLKPRYPAAVAAGNVETSQTIVNCLYGALGVLGSAQGTMNNLTFGNEHFQYYETICSGAPAGEGFDGAAAVQTHMTNSRLTDPEVLELRYPVLLERFEIARGSGGKGKWRAGDGTLRVIRFLERMDCAILSGFRKVRPFGLHGGEEGQLGENWVRRKDGRLERLKGSDQTVLEPGEAIIIKTPTGGGFGKKNERS
;
A
#
# COMPACT_ATOMS: atom_id res chain seq x y z
N LEU A 1 28.66 7.43 8.30
CA LEU A 1 27.38 6.68 8.25
C LEU A 1 27.22 5.96 6.92
N LEU A 2 27.07 6.66 5.78
CA LEU A 2 26.70 6.03 4.51
C LEU A 2 27.78 5.14 3.85
N THR A 3 29.07 5.38 4.11
CA THR A 3 30.17 4.67 3.44
C THR A 3 30.98 3.74 4.36
N LYS A 4 30.90 3.94 5.68
CA LYS A 4 31.73 3.24 6.68
C LYS A 4 30.93 2.33 7.63
N ALA A 5 29.61 2.22 7.44
CA ALA A 5 28.79 1.31 8.23
C ALA A 5 29.01 -0.14 7.75
N PRO A 6 28.72 -1.16 8.60
CA PRO A 6 28.82 -2.57 8.20
C PRO A 6 28.03 -2.93 6.93
N TYR A 7 26.92 -2.22 6.70
CA TYR A 7 26.11 -2.29 5.48
C TYR A 7 25.99 -0.88 4.89
N PRO A 8 26.95 -0.44 4.05
CA PRO A 8 26.95 0.91 3.51
C PRO A 8 25.85 1.09 2.44
N ALA A 9 25.52 2.34 2.14
CA ALA A 9 24.62 2.67 1.05
C ALA A 9 25.28 2.35 -0.31
N ARG A 10 24.53 1.76 -1.24
CA ARG A 10 25.00 1.46 -2.60
C ARG A 10 25.23 2.72 -3.45
N ASN A 11 24.38 3.74 -3.28
CA ASN A 11 24.53 5.03 -3.96
C ASN A 11 24.48 6.21 -2.95
N PRO A 12 25.60 6.51 -2.26
CA PRO A 12 25.65 7.59 -1.28
C PRO A 12 25.34 8.97 -1.87
N SER A 13 25.73 9.25 -3.12
CA SER A 13 25.44 10.52 -3.79
C SER A 13 23.95 10.79 -3.94
N GLN A 14 23.19 9.78 -4.38
CA GLN A 14 21.74 9.84 -4.48
C GLN A 14 21.11 10.10 -3.11
N ASN A 15 21.53 9.34 -2.09
CA ASN A 15 21.02 9.51 -0.73
C ASN A 15 21.28 10.91 -0.17
N ILE A 16 22.45 11.49 -0.45
CA ILE A 16 22.77 12.87 -0.04
C ILE A 16 21.90 13.88 -0.80
N ALA A 17 21.64 13.66 -2.09
CA ALA A 17 20.73 14.52 -2.86
C ALA A 17 19.32 14.50 -2.27
N ASP A 18 18.80 13.32 -1.92
CA ASP A 18 17.49 13.16 -1.27
C ASP A 18 17.44 13.87 0.09
N LEU A 19 18.48 13.72 0.92
CA LEU A 19 18.56 14.41 2.21
C LEU A 19 18.59 15.94 2.03
N LYS A 20 19.33 16.45 1.04
CA LYS A 20 19.34 17.89 0.73
C LYS A 20 17.96 18.38 0.28
N ALA A 21 17.26 17.61 -0.54
CA ALA A 21 15.90 17.94 -0.97
C ALA A 21 14.93 17.99 0.21
N GLN A 22 15.00 17.03 1.15
CA GLN A 22 14.20 17.04 2.38
C GLN A 22 14.47 18.28 3.26
N VAL A 23 15.75 18.65 3.42
CA VAL A 23 16.13 19.87 4.17
C VAL A 23 15.56 21.12 3.50
N ALA A 24 15.69 21.24 2.17
CA ALA A 24 15.17 22.38 1.43
C ALA A 24 13.63 22.50 1.54
N ALA A 25 12.91 21.37 1.46
CA ALA A 25 11.46 21.33 1.64
C ALA A 25 11.05 21.80 3.05
N ASN A 26 11.74 21.33 4.08
CA ASN A 26 11.49 21.74 5.47
C ASN A 26 11.76 23.24 5.68
N GLU A 27 12.87 23.76 5.13
CA GLU A 27 13.20 25.19 5.24
C GLU A 27 12.15 26.07 4.56
N LYS A 28 11.63 25.64 3.41
CA LYS A 28 10.49 26.31 2.76
C LYS A 28 9.27 26.30 3.67
N GLY A 29 8.94 25.17 4.30
CA GLY A 29 7.84 25.06 5.26
C GLY A 29 7.99 26.02 6.45
N VAL A 30 9.20 26.11 7.03
CA VAL A 30 9.52 27.05 8.11
C VAL A 30 9.34 28.50 7.66
N THR A 31 9.81 28.82 6.45
CA THR A 31 9.70 30.16 5.87
C THR A 31 8.23 30.57 5.70
N GLU A 32 7.41 29.71 5.09
CA GLU A 32 5.99 29.97 4.87
C GLU A 32 5.22 30.11 6.20
N LEU A 33 5.50 29.25 7.19
CA LEU A 33 4.88 29.36 8.50
C LEU A 33 5.24 30.68 9.19
N ARG A 34 6.50 31.11 9.12
CA ARG A 34 6.94 32.42 9.66
C ARG A 34 6.26 33.59 8.93
N THR A 35 6.11 33.51 7.61
CA THR A 35 5.38 34.52 6.83
C THR A 35 3.93 34.63 7.25
N MET A 36 3.25 33.48 7.44
CA MET A 36 1.87 33.43 7.92
C MET A 36 1.75 34.04 9.33
N VAL A 37 2.66 33.71 10.23
CA VAL A 37 2.70 34.27 11.60
C VAL A 37 2.95 35.77 11.61
N ARG A 38 3.84 36.29 10.75
CA ARG A 38 4.05 37.75 10.62
C ARG A 38 2.81 38.48 10.11
N ARG A 39 2.07 37.88 9.18
CA ARG A 39 0.89 38.49 8.55
C ARG A 39 -0.35 38.46 9.44
N TYR A 40 -0.58 37.34 10.14
CA TYR A 40 -1.85 37.10 10.86
C TYR A 40 -1.70 37.02 12.39
N GLY A 41 -0.47 36.99 12.90
CA GLY A 41 -0.17 36.79 14.31
C GLY A 41 -0.19 35.31 14.73
N LEU A 42 0.65 34.97 15.72
CA LEU A 42 0.81 33.59 16.19
C LEU A 42 -0.49 33.01 16.78
N GLY A 43 -1.25 33.84 17.52
CA GLY A 43 -2.52 33.43 18.13
C GLY A 43 -3.53 32.95 17.08
N THR A 44 -3.72 33.74 16.01
CA THR A 44 -4.60 33.42 14.90
C THR A 44 -4.18 32.13 14.19
N VAL A 45 -2.89 32.00 13.85
CA VAL A 45 -2.38 30.79 13.17
C VAL A 45 -2.63 29.54 14.01
N ARG A 46 -2.34 29.59 15.33
CA ARG A 46 -2.61 28.47 16.24
C ARG A 46 -4.10 28.14 16.35
N ALA A 47 -4.97 29.15 16.42
CA ALA A 47 -6.41 28.95 16.46
C ALA A 47 -6.90 28.22 15.19
N TYR A 48 -6.49 28.67 14.00
CA TYR A 48 -6.85 28.02 12.74
C TYR A 48 -6.28 26.61 12.60
N MET A 49 -5.07 26.34 13.10
CA MET A 49 -4.55 24.96 13.19
C MET A 49 -5.48 24.06 14.05
N GLY A 50 -6.04 24.61 15.13
CA GLY A 50 -7.05 23.94 15.95
C GLY A 50 -8.34 23.68 15.17
N HIS A 51 -8.94 24.72 14.59
CA HIS A 51 -10.18 24.63 13.82
C HIS A 51 -10.10 23.62 12.66
N VAL A 52 -8.95 23.55 11.97
CA VAL A 52 -8.72 22.55 10.91
C VAL A 52 -8.78 21.12 11.45
N GLN A 53 -8.26 20.87 12.66
CA GLN A 53 -8.35 19.57 13.29
C GLN A 53 -9.75 19.28 13.84
N ASP A 54 -10.44 20.29 14.38
CA ASP A 54 -11.81 20.15 14.90
C ASP A 54 -12.77 19.79 13.77
N ASN A 55 -12.70 20.50 12.64
CA ASN A 55 -13.50 20.20 11.44
C ASN A 55 -13.29 18.75 10.96
N ALA A 56 -12.02 18.32 10.90
CA ALA A 56 -11.69 16.95 10.52
C ALA A 56 -12.24 15.90 11.51
N ALA A 57 -12.26 16.22 12.81
CA ALA A 57 -12.82 15.36 13.84
C ALA A 57 -14.35 15.24 13.72
N GLU A 58 -15.04 16.36 13.52
CA GLU A 58 -16.50 16.40 13.34
C GLU A 58 -16.95 15.66 12.09
N ALA A 59 -16.23 15.82 10.98
CA ALA A 59 -16.52 15.12 9.73
C ALA A 59 -16.42 13.60 9.89
N VAL A 60 -15.40 13.11 10.60
CA VAL A 60 -15.28 11.68 10.92
C VAL A 60 -16.38 11.23 11.89
N ALA A 61 -16.75 12.04 12.88
CA ALA A 61 -17.84 11.71 13.80
C ALA A 61 -19.19 11.48 13.07
N ARG A 62 -19.48 12.28 12.03
CA ARG A 62 -20.66 12.10 11.17
C ARG A 62 -20.66 10.75 10.44
N VAL A 63 -19.49 10.31 9.96
CA VAL A 63 -19.34 8.99 9.33
C VAL A 63 -19.53 7.87 10.34
N ILE A 64 -18.89 7.97 11.51
CA ILE A 64 -18.98 6.98 12.60
C ILE A 64 -20.44 6.70 12.97
N ALA A 65 -21.30 7.72 12.99
CA ALA A 65 -22.72 7.57 13.30
C ALA A 65 -23.48 6.63 12.34
N LYS A 66 -23.00 6.49 11.10
CA LYS A 66 -23.60 5.61 10.06
C LYS A 66 -23.01 4.20 10.07
N LEU A 67 -21.88 3.99 10.73
CA LEU A 67 -21.22 2.69 10.78
C LEU A 67 -21.98 1.70 11.69
N LYS A 68 -21.70 0.42 11.48
CA LYS A 68 -22.20 -0.70 12.27
C LYS A 68 -21.03 -1.46 12.87
N ASN A 69 -21.29 -2.20 13.94
CA ASN A 69 -20.30 -3.11 14.49
C ASN A 69 -19.98 -4.18 13.45
N SER A 70 -18.71 -4.48 13.28
CA SER A 70 -18.26 -5.45 12.29
C SER A 70 -16.94 -6.09 12.67
N ARG A 71 -16.61 -7.19 12.00
CA ARG A 71 -15.34 -7.88 12.12
C ARG A 71 -14.92 -8.44 10.78
N PHE A 72 -13.63 -8.52 10.54
CA PHE A 72 -13.08 -9.16 9.36
C PHE A 72 -11.68 -9.69 9.66
N GLU A 73 -11.26 -10.66 8.85
CA GLU A 73 -9.90 -11.18 8.92
C GLU A 73 -9.37 -11.47 7.52
N VAL A 74 -8.06 -11.25 7.34
CA VAL A 74 -7.37 -11.51 6.08
C VAL A 74 -6.11 -12.30 6.36
N THR A 75 -5.96 -13.40 5.65
CA THR A 75 -4.76 -14.25 5.67
C THR A 75 -3.72 -13.70 4.69
N THR A 76 -2.45 -13.66 5.11
CA THR A 76 -1.29 -13.29 4.29
C THR A 76 -0.66 -14.52 3.66
N ASP A 77 0.14 -14.34 2.60
CA ASP A 77 0.90 -15.43 1.94
C ASP A 77 1.93 -16.13 2.87
N GLN A 78 2.29 -15.44 3.95
CA GLN A 78 3.21 -15.87 5.00
C GLN A 78 2.50 -16.71 6.07
N GLY A 79 1.16 -16.84 5.98
CA GLY A 79 0.33 -17.56 6.95
C GLY A 79 -0.06 -16.74 8.17
N GLY A 80 0.35 -15.46 8.24
CA GLY A 80 -0.13 -14.52 9.26
C GLY A 80 -1.57 -14.11 9.01
N LEU A 81 -2.31 -13.85 10.08
CA LEU A 81 -3.72 -13.48 10.08
C LEU A 81 -3.88 -12.09 10.68
N ILE A 82 -4.40 -11.14 9.89
CA ILE A 82 -4.72 -9.79 10.34
C ILE A 82 -6.21 -9.75 10.64
N LYS A 83 -6.58 -9.49 11.89
CA LYS A 83 -7.97 -9.39 12.35
C LYS A 83 -8.29 -7.96 12.72
N VAL A 84 -9.50 -7.51 12.40
CA VAL A 84 -10.01 -6.25 12.90
C VAL A 84 -11.46 -6.40 13.35
N ALA A 85 -11.77 -5.83 14.50
CA ALA A 85 -13.13 -5.60 14.96
C ALA A 85 -13.37 -4.09 15.07
N ILE A 86 -14.46 -3.61 14.47
CA ILE A 86 -14.90 -2.21 14.56
C ILE A 86 -16.14 -2.18 15.44
N SER A 87 -16.07 -1.46 16.55
CA SER A 87 -17.18 -1.27 17.49
C SER A 87 -17.54 0.21 17.62
N ILE A 88 -18.83 0.52 17.55
CA ILE A 88 -19.33 1.90 17.56
C ILE A 88 -20.04 2.20 18.89
N ASP A 89 -19.52 3.14 19.66
CA ASP A 89 -20.24 3.76 20.76
C ASP A 89 -21.02 4.97 20.22
N ARG A 90 -22.33 4.78 20.05
CA ARG A 90 -23.22 5.83 19.54
C ARG A 90 -23.42 6.97 20.52
N LYS A 91 -23.33 6.73 21.83
CA LYS A 91 -23.50 7.78 22.86
C LYS A 91 -22.28 8.69 22.90
N ALA A 92 -21.09 8.10 22.84
CA ALA A 92 -19.84 8.86 22.84
C ALA A 92 -19.39 9.34 21.44
N GLN A 93 -20.10 8.95 20.37
CA GLN A 93 -19.71 9.15 18.97
C GLN A 93 -18.26 8.73 18.71
N ARG A 94 -17.92 7.52 19.14
CA ARG A 94 -16.56 6.97 19.02
C ARG A 94 -16.57 5.60 18.36
N ALA A 95 -15.56 5.36 17.54
CA ALA A 95 -15.26 4.04 17.01
C ALA A 95 -14.06 3.45 17.76
N THR A 96 -14.12 2.16 18.07
CA THR A 96 -12.94 1.38 18.48
C THR A 96 -12.57 0.46 17.34
N VAL A 97 -11.35 0.58 16.84
CA VAL A 97 -10.75 -0.29 15.83
C VAL A 97 -9.75 -1.19 16.56
N ASP A 98 -10.13 -2.45 16.76
CA ASP A 98 -9.40 -3.40 17.58
C ASP A 98 -8.77 -4.50 16.73
N PHE A 99 -7.44 -4.59 16.78
CA PHE A 99 -6.65 -5.60 16.08
C PHE A 99 -6.32 -6.83 16.96
N THR A 100 -6.98 -6.99 18.11
CA THR A 100 -6.84 -8.16 18.98
C THR A 100 -7.15 -9.45 18.23
N GLY A 101 -6.30 -10.46 18.41
CA GLY A 101 -6.36 -11.72 17.67
C GLY A 101 -5.57 -11.73 16.35
N THR A 102 -4.98 -10.59 15.95
CA THR A 102 -3.96 -10.56 14.89
C THR A 102 -2.73 -11.36 15.31
N SER A 103 -2.13 -12.07 14.35
CA SER A 103 -0.94 -12.91 14.57
C SER A 103 0.18 -12.21 15.33
N ALA A 104 0.92 -13.00 16.10
CA ALA A 104 2.17 -12.59 16.73
C ALA A 104 3.16 -12.07 15.69
N GLN A 105 4.18 -11.34 16.16
CA GLN A 105 5.30 -10.88 15.35
C GLN A 105 5.83 -12.00 14.45
N ALA A 106 5.91 -11.73 13.15
CA ALA A 106 6.44 -12.65 12.18
C ALA A 106 7.98 -12.74 12.28
N PRO A 107 8.58 -13.90 11.98
CA PRO A 107 10.03 -14.06 11.95
C PRO A 107 10.69 -13.36 10.74
N ASP A 108 9.91 -12.88 9.77
CA ASP A 108 10.38 -12.25 8.54
C ASP A 108 10.12 -10.73 8.53
N ALA A 109 10.24 -10.09 7.36
CA ALA A 109 10.10 -8.64 7.20
C ALA A 109 8.65 -8.13 7.11
N PHE A 110 7.63 -8.99 7.18
CA PHE A 110 6.20 -8.64 7.03
C PHE A 110 5.55 -8.08 8.31
N ASN A 111 6.37 -7.56 9.22
CA ASN A 111 5.88 -6.80 10.36
C ASN A 111 5.69 -5.31 10.00
N ALA A 112 4.61 -4.72 10.49
CA ALA A 112 4.33 -3.29 10.40
C ALA A 112 4.47 -2.63 11.78
N PRO A 113 5.34 -1.62 11.94
CA PRO A 113 5.34 -0.76 13.11
C PRO A 113 3.96 -0.13 13.36
N GLU A 114 3.60 0.05 14.63
CA GLU A 114 2.32 0.63 15.03
C GLU A 114 1.95 1.95 14.31
N PRO A 115 2.88 2.88 14.03
CA PRO A 115 2.57 4.06 13.23
C PRO A 115 1.97 3.76 11.84
N ILE A 116 2.39 2.66 11.20
CA ILE A 116 1.84 2.24 9.90
C ILE A 116 0.38 1.79 10.07
N THR A 117 0.09 0.96 11.06
CA THR A 117 -1.29 0.53 11.35
C THR A 117 -2.19 1.73 11.65
N ARG A 118 -1.69 2.71 12.42
CA ARG A 118 -2.43 3.96 12.70
C ARG A 118 -2.68 4.78 11.42
N ALA A 119 -1.70 4.83 10.52
CA ALA A 119 -1.85 5.51 9.22
C ALA A 119 -2.88 4.80 8.32
N CYS A 120 -2.92 3.47 8.29
CA CYS A 120 -3.95 2.71 7.57
C CYS A 120 -5.36 3.03 8.09
N VAL A 121 -5.55 3.07 9.41
CA VAL A 121 -6.83 3.46 10.00
C VAL A 121 -7.20 4.90 9.64
N LEU A 122 -6.26 5.84 9.77
CA LEU A 122 -6.47 7.23 9.38
C LEU A 122 -6.91 7.34 7.91
N TYR A 123 -6.19 6.66 7.00
CA TYR A 123 -6.50 6.64 5.57
C TYR A 123 -7.92 6.14 5.31
N VAL A 124 -8.27 4.96 5.84
CA VAL A 124 -9.60 4.36 5.61
C VAL A 124 -10.72 5.25 6.16
N PHE A 125 -10.57 5.81 7.37
CA PHE A 125 -11.64 6.68 7.88
C PHE A 125 -11.73 8.00 7.13
N ARG A 126 -10.62 8.53 6.60
CA ARG A 126 -10.65 9.72 5.75
C ARG A 126 -11.36 9.45 4.42
N THR A 127 -11.17 8.30 3.79
CA THR A 127 -11.79 8.00 2.49
C THR A 127 -13.30 7.75 2.57
N LEU A 128 -13.82 7.45 3.77
CA LEU A 128 -15.27 7.37 4.01
C LEU A 128 -15.93 8.75 4.13
N VAL A 129 -15.15 9.81 4.32
CA VAL A 129 -15.65 11.18 4.42
C VAL A 129 -15.75 11.75 3.00
N ASP A 130 -17.00 11.86 2.53
CA ASP A 130 -17.36 12.54 1.29
C ASP A 130 -17.46 14.06 1.52
N ASP A 131 -16.31 14.66 1.86
CA ASP A 131 -16.16 16.08 2.15
C ASP A 131 -14.70 16.52 1.89
N GLU A 132 -14.51 17.79 1.54
CA GLU A 132 -13.19 18.39 1.28
C GLU A 132 -12.48 18.76 2.59
N ILE A 133 -12.23 17.77 3.45
CA ILE A 133 -11.43 17.96 4.66
C ILE A 133 -9.95 17.66 4.43
N PRO A 134 -9.02 18.47 4.97
CA PRO A 134 -7.59 18.18 4.88
C PRO A 134 -7.23 16.95 5.73
N LEU A 135 -6.32 16.11 5.23
CA LEU A 135 -5.83 14.94 5.96
C LEU A 135 -4.96 15.38 7.15
N ASN A 136 -5.42 15.15 8.38
CA ASN A 136 -4.69 15.50 9.59
C ASN A 136 -5.08 14.61 10.79
N ALA A 137 -4.39 14.78 11.92
CA ALA A 137 -4.60 13.96 13.12
C ALA A 137 -5.98 14.12 13.78
N GLY A 138 -6.73 15.19 13.47
CA GLY A 138 -8.11 15.40 13.89
C GLY A 138 -9.03 14.23 13.56
N CYS A 139 -8.83 13.60 12.38
CA CYS A 139 -9.58 12.42 11.95
C CYS A 139 -9.47 11.22 12.91
N LEU A 140 -8.44 11.16 13.76
CA LEU A 140 -8.26 10.08 14.73
C LEU A 140 -8.86 10.38 16.11
N ARG A 141 -9.31 11.61 16.41
CA ARG A 141 -9.76 11.98 17.76
C ARG A 141 -10.94 11.15 18.27
N HIS A 142 -11.83 10.73 17.36
CA HIS A 142 -12.99 9.88 17.67
C HIS A 142 -12.72 8.38 17.48
N ILE A 143 -11.46 7.99 17.22
CA ILE A 143 -11.09 6.62 16.90
C ILE A 143 -10.08 6.10 17.94
N LYS A 144 -10.54 5.15 18.76
CA LYS A 144 -9.64 4.38 19.62
C LYS A 144 -9.05 3.24 18.81
N ILE A 145 -7.73 3.21 18.67
CA ILE A 145 -7.02 2.12 17.98
C ILE A 145 -6.37 1.21 19.02
N VAL A 146 -6.70 -0.07 18.99
CA VAL A 146 -6.12 -1.10 19.86
C VAL A 146 -5.24 -2.01 19.01
N VAL A 147 -3.93 -2.00 19.27
CA VAL A 147 -2.96 -2.88 18.59
C VAL A 147 -2.20 -3.68 19.66
N PRO A 148 -2.33 -5.03 19.68
CA PRO A 148 -1.65 -5.86 20.68
C PRO A 148 -0.13 -5.74 20.57
N ARG A 149 0.55 -5.45 21.69
CA ARG A 149 2.02 -5.37 21.73
C ARG A 149 2.63 -6.74 21.47
N GLY A 150 3.59 -6.81 20.54
CA GLY A 150 4.21 -8.07 20.11
C GLY A 150 3.43 -8.82 19.02
N SER A 151 2.35 -8.24 18.50
CA SER A 151 1.76 -8.67 17.23
C SER A 151 2.60 -8.21 16.05
N MET A 152 2.34 -8.75 14.86
CA MET A 152 2.96 -8.28 13.62
C MET A 152 2.63 -6.82 13.28
N LEU A 153 1.65 -6.20 13.94
CA LEU A 153 1.24 -4.79 13.77
C LEU A 153 1.80 -3.86 14.87
N LYS A 154 2.48 -4.43 15.87
CA LYS A 154 3.22 -3.70 16.90
C LYS A 154 4.41 -4.55 17.34
N PRO A 155 5.35 -4.84 16.41
CA PRO A 155 6.50 -5.68 16.69
C PRO A 155 7.44 -5.00 17.68
N ARG A 156 8.31 -5.79 18.31
CA ARG A 156 9.36 -5.30 19.21
C ARG A 156 10.67 -5.19 18.42
N TYR A 157 11.38 -4.07 18.59
CA TYR A 157 12.75 -3.97 18.09
C TYR A 157 13.59 -5.16 18.61
N PRO A 158 14.42 -5.82 17.77
CA PRO A 158 14.87 -5.44 16.42
C PRO A 158 14.15 -6.18 15.27
N ALA A 159 12.86 -6.51 15.39
CA ALA A 159 12.12 -7.19 14.32
C ALA A 159 12.25 -6.50 12.95
N ALA A 160 12.33 -7.30 11.88
CA ALA A 160 12.39 -6.80 10.52
C ALA A 160 11.03 -6.22 10.08
N VAL A 161 11.05 -5.04 9.48
CA VAL A 161 9.84 -4.25 9.14
C VAL A 161 9.83 -3.72 7.71
N ALA A 162 10.75 -4.18 6.86
CA ALA A 162 10.93 -3.65 5.52
C ALA A 162 9.67 -3.79 4.64
N ALA A 163 8.88 -4.86 4.84
CA ALA A 163 7.62 -5.07 4.12
C ALA A 163 6.40 -4.43 4.82
N GLY A 164 6.58 -3.82 6.00
CA GLY A 164 5.49 -3.27 6.80
C GLY A 164 4.71 -2.17 6.08
N ASN A 165 5.41 -1.19 5.51
CA ASN A 165 4.78 -0.08 4.80
C ASN A 165 4.24 -0.48 3.44
N VAL A 166 4.81 -1.51 2.82
CA VAL A 166 4.56 -1.80 1.41
C VAL A 166 3.66 -3.01 1.17
N GLU A 167 3.68 -4.01 2.04
CA GLU A 167 2.85 -5.22 1.90
C GLU A 167 1.80 -5.32 3.02
N THR A 168 2.26 -5.26 4.26
CA THR A 168 1.37 -5.46 5.42
C THR A 168 0.33 -4.35 5.52
N SER A 169 0.71 -3.10 5.23
CA SER A 169 -0.20 -1.94 5.20
C SER A 169 -1.36 -2.12 4.22
N GLN A 170 -1.11 -2.65 3.02
CA GLN A 170 -2.14 -2.92 2.02
C GLN A 170 -3.11 -3.98 2.52
N THR A 171 -2.60 -5.02 3.19
CA THR A 171 -3.43 -6.04 3.80
C THR A 171 -4.28 -5.49 4.94
N ILE A 172 -3.74 -4.59 5.78
CA ILE A 172 -4.51 -3.91 6.84
C ILE A 172 -5.65 -3.10 6.23
N VAL A 173 -5.39 -2.34 5.16
CA VAL A 173 -6.41 -1.54 4.47
C VAL A 173 -7.50 -2.44 3.88
N ASN A 174 -7.12 -3.54 3.20
CA ASN A 174 -8.07 -4.54 2.74
C ASN A 174 -8.93 -5.08 3.90
N CYS A 175 -8.32 -5.45 5.03
CA CYS A 175 -9.04 -5.97 6.19
C CYS A 175 -10.02 -4.94 6.78
N LEU A 176 -9.63 -3.67 6.85
CA LEU A 176 -10.50 -2.57 7.30
C LEU A 176 -11.69 -2.36 6.37
N TYR A 177 -11.48 -2.30 5.05
CA TYR A 177 -12.59 -2.18 4.10
C TYR A 177 -13.48 -3.41 4.06
N GLY A 178 -12.91 -4.60 4.22
CA GLY A 178 -13.65 -5.85 4.39
C GLY A 178 -14.57 -5.81 5.61
N ALA A 179 -14.10 -5.28 6.74
CA ALA A 179 -14.92 -5.09 7.94
C ALA A 179 -16.02 -4.05 7.73
N LEU A 180 -15.73 -2.96 7.02
CA LEU A 180 -16.73 -1.94 6.72
C LEU A 180 -17.76 -2.42 5.69
N GLY A 181 -17.38 -3.37 4.83
CA GLY A 181 -18.25 -3.94 3.81
C GLY A 181 -18.57 -2.99 2.66
N VAL A 182 -17.81 -1.91 2.47
CA VAL A 182 -18.12 -0.83 1.51
C VAL A 182 -17.37 -0.96 0.19
N LEU A 183 -16.28 -1.74 0.16
CA LEU A 183 -15.36 -1.82 -0.97
C LEU A 183 -14.77 -3.22 -1.03
N GLY A 184 -14.80 -3.86 -2.20
CA GLY A 184 -14.10 -5.13 -2.43
C GLY A 184 -12.61 -5.01 -2.15
N SER A 185 -11.88 -6.13 -2.06
CA SER A 185 -10.44 -6.03 -1.82
C SER A 185 -9.74 -5.35 -2.99
N ALA A 186 -8.69 -4.58 -2.72
CA ALA A 186 -7.69 -4.26 -3.73
C ALA A 186 -6.70 -5.44 -3.88
N GLN A 187 -5.69 -5.26 -4.72
CA GLN A 187 -4.62 -6.24 -4.95
C GLN A 187 -3.83 -6.64 -3.68
N GLY A 188 -3.85 -5.80 -2.63
CA GLY A 188 -3.27 -6.12 -1.32
C GLY A 188 -1.73 -6.07 -1.26
N THR A 189 -1.07 -5.57 -2.31
CA THR A 189 0.39 -5.49 -2.45
C THR A 189 0.78 -4.29 -3.30
N MET A 190 2.01 -3.81 -3.16
CA MET A 190 2.57 -2.78 -4.06
C MET A 190 3.42 -3.37 -5.18
N ASN A 191 3.65 -4.69 -5.18
CA ASN A 191 4.51 -5.40 -6.13
C ASN A 191 5.89 -4.75 -6.24
N ASN A 192 6.62 -4.69 -5.13
CA ASN A 192 7.91 -4.00 -5.05
C ASN A 192 8.97 -4.73 -5.84
N LEU A 193 9.33 -4.19 -7.00
CA LEU A 193 10.45 -4.66 -7.79
C LEU A 193 11.68 -3.82 -7.47
N THR A 194 12.76 -4.49 -7.12
CA THR A 194 14.09 -3.88 -7.00
C THR A 194 15.07 -4.64 -7.86
N PHE A 195 15.98 -3.91 -8.49
CA PHE A 195 17.13 -4.52 -9.13
C PHE A 195 18.33 -3.59 -9.12
N GLY A 196 19.51 -4.13 -9.32
CA GLY A 196 20.72 -3.34 -9.39
C GLY A 196 22.00 -4.16 -9.43
N ASN A 197 23.12 -3.45 -9.46
CA ASN A 197 24.48 -3.99 -9.39
C ASN A 197 25.37 -2.97 -8.65
N GLU A 198 26.69 -3.01 -8.86
CA GLU A 198 27.63 -2.07 -8.22
C GLU A 198 27.40 -0.60 -8.63
N HIS A 199 26.76 -0.36 -9.77
CA HIS A 199 26.55 0.98 -10.35
C HIS A 199 25.09 1.45 -10.29
N PHE A 200 24.14 0.50 -10.38
CA PHE A 200 22.72 0.81 -10.50
C PHE A 200 21.91 0.36 -9.29
N GLN A 201 20.91 1.16 -8.93
CA GLN A 201 19.88 0.80 -7.96
C GLN A 201 18.52 1.31 -8.45
N TYR A 202 17.62 0.38 -8.75
CA TYR A 202 16.25 0.66 -9.16
C TYR A 202 15.25 0.14 -8.15
N TYR A 203 14.16 0.89 -7.97
CA TYR A 203 13.02 0.51 -7.15
C TYR A 203 11.73 1.02 -7.80
N GLU A 204 10.74 0.13 -7.93
CA GLU A 204 9.43 0.45 -8.48
C GLU A 204 8.33 -0.28 -7.72
N THR A 205 7.19 0.39 -7.57
CA THR A 205 5.91 -0.24 -7.22
C THR A 205 5.07 -0.41 -8.49
N ILE A 206 4.49 -1.58 -8.70
CA ILE A 206 3.75 -1.92 -9.92
C ILE A 206 2.24 -1.92 -9.61
N CYS A 207 1.49 -1.13 -10.37
CA CYS A 207 0.05 -0.96 -10.19
C CYS A 207 -0.75 -2.20 -10.64
N SER A 208 -1.99 -2.29 -10.16
CA SER A 208 -2.99 -3.27 -10.59
C SER A 208 -4.35 -2.59 -10.71
N GLY A 209 -5.45 -3.31 -10.59
CA GLY A 209 -6.79 -2.74 -10.59
C GLY A 209 -7.19 -2.15 -9.25
N ALA A 210 -7.96 -1.05 -9.30
CA ALA A 210 -8.69 -0.54 -8.16
C ALA A 210 -9.83 -1.49 -7.75
N PRO A 211 -10.21 -1.48 -6.47
CA PRO A 211 -11.34 -2.26 -6.01
C PRO A 211 -12.68 -1.71 -6.54
N ALA A 212 -13.69 -2.57 -6.56
CA ALA A 212 -15.08 -2.20 -6.87
C ALA A 212 -15.88 -1.92 -5.60
N GLY A 213 -16.94 -1.14 -5.72
CA GLY A 213 -17.88 -0.86 -4.63
C GLY A 213 -19.31 -0.76 -5.14
N GLU A 214 -20.24 -0.49 -4.23
CA GLU A 214 -21.64 -0.32 -4.61
C GLU A 214 -21.79 0.88 -5.56
N GLY A 215 -22.22 0.61 -6.80
CA GLY A 215 -22.47 1.64 -7.80
C GLY A 215 -21.33 1.83 -8.82
N PHE A 216 -20.18 1.16 -8.65
CA PHE A 216 -19.03 1.39 -9.54
C PHE A 216 -18.10 0.17 -9.70
N ASP A 217 -17.66 -0.05 -10.94
CA ASP A 217 -16.54 -0.94 -11.26
C ASP A 217 -15.20 -0.28 -10.87
N GLY A 218 -14.18 -1.10 -10.62
CA GLY A 218 -12.82 -0.62 -10.36
C GLY A 218 -12.08 -0.24 -11.64
N ALA A 219 -11.30 0.84 -11.60
CA ALA A 219 -10.40 1.23 -12.68
C ALA A 219 -9.22 0.25 -12.84
N ALA A 220 -8.84 -0.06 -14.08
CA ALA A 220 -7.69 -0.93 -14.36
C ALA A 220 -6.35 -0.17 -14.26
N ALA A 221 -5.28 -0.87 -13.87
CA ALA A 221 -3.89 -0.39 -13.89
C ALA A 221 -3.60 0.95 -13.17
N VAL A 222 -4.18 1.14 -11.98
CA VAL A 222 -3.97 2.31 -11.11
C VAL A 222 -3.37 1.92 -9.76
N GLN A 223 -2.50 2.78 -9.23
CA GLN A 223 -2.04 2.64 -7.84
C GLN A 223 -3.20 2.91 -6.89
N THR A 224 -3.33 2.11 -5.84
CA THR A 224 -4.43 2.24 -4.88
C THR A 224 -3.96 2.10 -3.44
N HIS A 225 -4.70 2.77 -2.56
CA HIS A 225 -4.51 2.73 -1.12
C HIS A 225 -3.13 3.21 -0.69
N MET A 226 -2.27 2.30 -0.24
CA MET A 226 -0.98 2.65 0.35
C MET A 226 0.08 3.01 -0.70
N THR A 227 -0.30 3.11 -1.99
CA THR A 227 0.52 3.66 -3.08
C THR A 227 -0.12 4.84 -3.78
N ASN A 228 0.69 5.84 -4.12
CA ASN A 228 0.29 7.02 -4.90
C ASN A 228 1.36 7.48 -5.90
N SER A 229 2.24 6.57 -6.34
CA SER A 229 3.30 6.87 -7.30
C SER A 229 2.75 7.01 -8.72
N ARG A 230 3.38 7.90 -9.49
CA ARG A 230 3.25 7.90 -10.95
C ARG A 230 4.16 6.81 -11.53
N LEU A 231 3.75 6.26 -12.66
CA LEU A 231 4.60 5.37 -13.46
C LEU A 231 5.83 6.14 -13.97
N THR A 232 6.98 5.48 -14.03
CA THR A 232 8.14 5.99 -14.76
C THR A 232 7.97 5.72 -16.26
N ASP A 233 8.14 6.74 -17.10
CA ASP A 233 8.05 6.57 -18.55
C ASP A 233 9.05 5.51 -19.05
N PRO A 234 8.64 4.61 -19.97
CA PRO A 234 9.51 3.56 -20.50
C PRO A 234 10.85 4.10 -21.02
N GLU A 235 10.82 5.18 -21.79
CA GLU A 235 12.03 5.81 -22.34
C GLU A 235 12.98 6.30 -21.24
N VAL A 236 12.45 6.83 -20.14
CA VAL A 236 13.25 7.28 -18.99
C VAL A 236 13.85 6.11 -18.24
N LEU A 237 13.12 5.00 -18.11
CA LEU A 237 13.62 3.76 -17.52
C LEU A 237 14.80 3.21 -18.35
N GLU A 238 14.61 3.05 -19.65
CA GLU A 238 15.60 2.46 -20.55
C GLU A 238 16.82 3.36 -20.77
N LEU A 239 16.65 4.68 -20.68
CA LEU A 239 17.76 5.63 -20.74
C LEU A 239 18.65 5.58 -19.49
N ARG A 240 18.06 5.35 -18.31
CA ARG A 240 18.76 5.44 -17.02
C ARG A 240 19.33 4.11 -16.55
N TYR A 241 18.80 3.00 -17.01
CA TYR A 241 19.16 1.66 -16.56
C TYR A 241 19.35 0.74 -17.76
N PRO A 242 20.33 -0.18 -17.74
CA PRO A 242 20.58 -1.11 -18.84
C PRO A 242 19.55 -2.26 -18.83
N VAL A 243 18.31 -1.90 -19.16
CA VAL A 243 17.14 -2.78 -19.28
C VAL A 243 16.30 -2.35 -20.49
N LEU A 244 15.44 -3.25 -20.98
CA LEU A 244 14.41 -2.97 -21.97
C LEU A 244 13.05 -3.38 -21.43
N LEU A 245 12.06 -2.47 -21.49
CA LEU A 245 10.67 -2.78 -21.14
C LEU A 245 9.98 -3.41 -22.35
N GLU A 246 9.98 -4.74 -22.41
CA GLU A 246 9.39 -5.46 -23.55
C GLU A 246 7.86 -5.36 -23.57
N ARG A 247 7.22 -5.39 -22.39
CA ARG A 247 5.77 -5.31 -22.26
C ARG A 247 5.38 -4.55 -21.00
N PHE A 248 4.38 -3.69 -21.14
CA PHE A 248 3.60 -3.21 -20.02
C PHE A 248 2.16 -2.98 -20.45
N GLU A 249 1.28 -3.88 -20.03
CA GLU A 249 -0.09 -3.94 -20.54
C GLU A 249 -1.10 -4.23 -19.43
N ILE A 250 -2.35 -3.87 -19.69
CA ILE A 250 -3.48 -4.23 -18.82
C ILE A 250 -3.80 -5.71 -19.08
N ALA A 251 -3.77 -6.54 -18.04
CA ALA A 251 -4.17 -7.93 -18.09
C ALA A 251 -5.70 -8.04 -18.16
N ARG A 252 -6.28 -7.76 -19.33
CA ARG A 252 -7.74 -7.60 -19.50
C ARG A 252 -8.53 -8.82 -19.03
N GLY A 253 -9.62 -8.56 -18.32
CA GLY A 253 -10.50 -9.58 -17.78
C GLY A 253 -9.99 -10.27 -16.51
N SER A 254 -8.86 -9.81 -15.93
CA SER A 254 -8.29 -10.39 -14.71
C SER A 254 -9.02 -10.01 -13.43
N GLY A 255 -9.68 -8.85 -13.37
CA GLY A 255 -10.36 -8.36 -12.17
C GLY A 255 -11.48 -9.30 -11.69
N GLY A 256 -11.61 -9.44 -10.36
CA GLY A 256 -12.66 -10.27 -9.74
C GLY A 256 -14.06 -9.86 -10.18
N LYS A 257 -14.93 -10.83 -10.43
CA LYS A 257 -16.28 -10.59 -10.99
C LYS A 257 -17.30 -10.43 -9.88
N GLY A 258 -18.27 -9.57 -10.11
CA GLY A 258 -19.44 -9.39 -9.25
C GLY A 258 -20.50 -8.64 -10.03
N LYS A 259 -21.50 -8.10 -9.32
CA LYS A 259 -22.34 -7.03 -9.89
C LYS A 259 -21.45 -5.92 -10.42
N TRP A 260 -20.50 -5.52 -9.56
CA TRP A 260 -19.41 -4.62 -9.88
C TRP A 260 -18.08 -5.39 -9.92
N ARG A 261 -17.30 -5.17 -10.99
CA ARG A 261 -16.03 -5.85 -11.26
C ARG A 261 -14.88 -5.04 -10.70
N ALA A 262 -13.94 -5.70 -10.04
CA ALA A 262 -12.67 -5.07 -9.72
C ALA A 262 -11.91 -4.71 -11.00
N GLY A 263 -11.02 -3.73 -10.91
CA GLY A 263 -10.15 -3.35 -11.99
C GLY A 263 -9.21 -4.49 -12.41
N ASP A 264 -8.87 -4.49 -13.69
CA ASP A 264 -7.88 -5.42 -14.22
C ASP A 264 -6.46 -5.04 -13.78
N GLY A 265 -5.63 -6.06 -13.54
CA GLY A 265 -4.23 -5.91 -13.20
C GLY A 265 -3.33 -5.59 -14.39
N THR A 266 -2.02 -5.70 -14.19
CA THR A 266 -1.02 -5.45 -15.23
C THR A 266 -0.10 -6.65 -15.43
N LEU A 267 0.48 -6.71 -16.64
CA LEU A 267 1.60 -7.58 -16.98
C LEU A 267 2.79 -6.69 -17.35
N ARG A 268 3.91 -6.89 -16.68
CA ARG A 268 5.16 -6.15 -16.88
C ARG A 268 6.30 -7.11 -17.18
N VAL A 269 7.04 -6.87 -18.26
CA VAL A 269 8.19 -7.69 -18.70
C VAL A 269 9.38 -6.80 -18.93
N ILE A 270 10.45 -6.99 -18.15
CA ILE A 270 11.68 -6.20 -18.23
C ILE A 270 12.84 -7.15 -18.52
N ARG A 271 13.50 -6.96 -19.66
CA ARG A 271 14.70 -7.70 -20.04
C ARG A 271 15.94 -6.94 -19.63
N PHE A 272 16.91 -7.63 -19.07
CA PHE A 272 18.15 -7.04 -18.57
C PHE A 272 19.23 -7.04 -19.66
N LEU A 273 20.02 -5.98 -19.72
CA LEU A 273 21.15 -5.84 -20.66
C LEU A 273 22.51 -6.00 -19.95
N GLU A 274 22.51 -5.94 -18.61
CA GLU A 274 23.65 -6.23 -17.75
C GLU A 274 23.25 -7.24 -16.67
N ARG A 275 24.24 -7.91 -16.09
CA ARG A 275 24.01 -8.80 -14.94
C ARG A 275 23.57 -7.96 -13.74
N MET A 276 22.44 -8.32 -13.14
CA MET A 276 21.88 -7.62 -11.97
C MET A 276 21.29 -8.58 -10.95
N ASP A 277 21.43 -8.21 -9.68
CA ASP A 277 20.59 -8.75 -8.61
C ASP A 277 19.18 -8.18 -8.76
N CYS A 278 18.18 -9.04 -8.64
CA CYS A 278 16.77 -8.66 -8.72
C CYS A 278 16.02 -9.29 -7.56
N ALA A 279 15.25 -8.48 -6.84
CA ALA A 279 14.41 -8.94 -5.75
C ALA A 279 12.99 -8.42 -5.92
N ILE A 280 12.04 -9.30 -5.62
CA ILE A 280 10.61 -9.03 -5.62
C ILE A 280 10.11 -9.18 -4.19
N LEU A 281 9.40 -8.17 -3.71
CA LEU A 281 8.68 -8.20 -2.44
C LEU A 281 7.21 -7.89 -2.72
N SER A 282 6.38 -8.92 -2.62
CA SER A 282 5.00 -8.90 -3.07
C SER A 282 4.15 -9.95 -2.36
N GLY A 283 2.87 -9.65 -2.12
CA GLY A 283 1.89 -10.56 -1.52
C GLY A 283 0.86 -11.10 -2.52
N PHE A 284 -0.10 -11.90 -2.06
CA PHE A 284 -1.22 -12.43 -2.87
C PHE A 284 -0.79 -13.27 -4.08
N ARG A 285 0.29 -14.05 -3.92
CA ARG A 285 0.77 -15.11 -4.82
C ARG A 285 0.27 -16.49 -4.38
N LYS A 286 -0.26 -16.60 -3.15
CA LYS A 286 -0.83 -17.85 -2.59
C LYS A 286 -2.28 -17.66 -2.15
N VAL A 287 -2.58 -16.58 -1.42
CA VAL A 287 -3.93 -16.25 -0.95
C VAL A 287 -4.60 -15.34 -1.96
N ARG A 288 -5.83 -15.69 -2.39
CA ARG A 288 -6.58 -14.87 -3.34
C ARG A 288 -7.14 -13.63 -2.65
N PRO A 289 -7.07 -12.44 -3.27
CA PRO A 289 -7.78 -11.26 -2.77
C PRO A 289 -9.29 -11.51 -2.75
N PHE A 290 -9.94 -11.24 -1.62
CA PHE A 290 -11.34 -11.63 -1.39
C PHE A 290 -12.34 -10.73 -2.14
N GLY A 291 -13.47 -11.31 -2.56
CA GLY A 291 -14.66 -10.56 -2.98
C GLY A 291 -15.56 -10.21 -1.79
N LEU A 292 -16.52 -9.30 -2.00
CA LEU A 292 -17.53 -8.93 -0.98
C LEU A 292 -18.95 -9.07 -1.51
N HIS A 293 -19.89 -9.31 -0.59
CA HIS A 293 -21.34 -9.43 -0.85
C HIS A 293 -21.68 -10.40 -1.99
N GLY A 294 -20.94 -11.51 -2.09
CA GLY A 294 -21.13 -12.51 -3.15
C GLY A 294 -20.35 -12.26 -4.44
N GLY A 295 -19.46 -11.26 -4.46
CA GLY A 295 -18.45 -11.12 -5.51
C GLY A 295 -17.41 -12.23 -5.46
N GLU A 296 -16.91 -12.63 -6.63
CA GLU A 296 -15.83 -13.60 -6.81
C GLU A 296 -14.49 -13.02 -6.31
N GLU A 297 -13.61 -13.90 -5.85
CA GLU A 297 -12.23 -13.54 -5.50
C GLU A 297 -11.45 -13.06 -6.74
N GLY A 298 -10.40 -12.28 -6.48
CA GLY A 298 -9.43 -11.86 -7.49
C GLY A 298 -8.49 -12.97 -7.93
N GLN A 299 -7.69 -12.69 -8.96
CA GLN A 299 -6.61 -13.56 -9.40
C GLN A 299 -5.37 -13.38 -8.52
N LEU A 300 -4.63 -14.48 -8.36
CA LEU A 300 -3.29 -14.45 -7.75
C LEU A 300 -2.31 -13.73 -8.68
N GLY A 301 -1.34 -13.07 -8.05
CA GLY A 301 -0.17 -12.55 -8.74
C GLY A 301 0.80 -13.67 -9.10
N GLU A 302 1.63 -13.41 -10.09
CA GLU A 302 2.63 -14.35 -10.56
C GLU A 302 3.94 -13.63 -10.90
N ASN A 303 5.04 -14.23 -10.48
CA ASN A 303 6.39 -13.73 -10.72
C ASN A 303 7.18 -14.82 -11.43
N TRP A 304 7.81 -14.51 -12.56
CA TRP A 304 8.59 -15.45 -13.36
C TRP A 304 9.88 -14.82 -13.87
N VAL A 305 10.92 -15.62 -14.03
CA VAL A 305 12.13 -15.27 -14.78
C VAL A 305 12.13 -16.06 -16.08
N ARG A 306 12.27 -15.37 -17.20
CA ARG A 306 12.59 -15.99 -18.49
C ARG A 306 14.10 -16.08 -18.63
N ARG A 307 14.62 -17.30 -18.52
CA ARG A 307 16.04 -17.63 -18.65
C ARG A 307 16.49 -17.61 -20.11
N LYS A 308 17.80 -17.56 -20.35
CA LYS A 308 18.39 -17.54 -21.72
C LYS A 308 18.02 -18.76 -22.57
N ASP A 309 17.86 -19.92 -21.93
CA ASP A 309 17.45 -21.17 -22.56
C ASP A 309 15.93 -21.23 -22.87
N GLY A 310 15.19 -20.15 -22.58
CA GLY A 310 13.75 -20.05 -22.76
C GLY A 310 12.93 -20.58 -21.58
N ARG A 311 13.57 -21.18 -20.55
CA ARG A 311 12.86 -21.70 -19.38
C ARG A 311 12.19 -20.56 -18.60
N LEU A 312 10.96 -20.81 -18.15
CA LEU A 312 10.26 -19.96 -17.18
C LEU A 312 10.47 -20.52 -15.78
N GLU A 313 11.22 -19.78 -14.96
CA GLU A 313 11.46 -20.10 -13.56
C GLU A 313 10.51 -19.29 -12.67
N ARG A 314 9.75 -19.96 -11.81
CA ARG A 314 8.78 -19.30 -10.93
C ARG A 314 9.48 -18.72 -9.71
N LEU A 315 9.21 -17.46 -9.40
CA LEU A 315 9.62 -16.82 -8.15
C LEU A 315 8.47 -16.76 -7.15
N LYS A 316 8.80 -16.80 -5.85
CA LYS A 316 7.83 -16.56 -4.77
C LYS A 316 7.44 -15.08 -4.71
N GLY A 317 6.48 -14.76 -3.83
CA GLY A 317 6.08 -13.37 -3.58
C GLY A 317 7.20 -12.52 -2.97
N SER A 318 7.99 -13.12 -2.07
CA SER A 318 9.23 -12.56 -1.51
C SER A 318 10.38 -13.45 -1.95
N ASP A 319 11.15 -13.01 -2.93
CA ASP A 319 12.22 -13.82 -3.53
C ASP A 319 13.30 -12.94 -4.15
N GLN A 320 14.46 -13.54 -4.43
CA GLN A 320 15.55 -12.88 -5.12
C GLN A 320 16.23 -13.83 -6.10
N THR A 321 16.79 -13.25 -7.15
CA THR A 321 17.52 -13.99 -8.18
C THR A 321 18.55 -13.07 -8.84
N VAL A 322 19.38 -13.66 -9.68
CA VAL A 322 20.26 -12.91 -10.58
C VAL A 322 19.70 -13.07 -12.00
N LEU A 323 19.65 -11.96 -12.74
CA LEU A 323 19.36 -11.97 -14.16
C LEU A 323 20.64 -11.73 -14.94
N GLU A 324 20.90 -12.58 -15.92
CA GLU A 324 21.96 -12.41 -16.91
C GLU A 324 21.49 -11.51 -18.07
N PRO A 325 22.42 -10.85 -18.80
CA PRO A 325 22.06 -10.10 -20.01
C PRO A 325 21.25 -10.94 -21.00
N GLY A 326 20.05 -10.49 -21.36
CA GLY A 326 19.11 -11.21 -22.22
C GLY A 326 17.98 -11.93 -21.47
N GLU A 327 18.11 -12.15 -20.16
CA GLU A 327 17.04 -12.69 -19.32
C GLU A 327 16.03 -11.61 -18.93
N ALA A 328 14.80 -12.02 -18.59
CA ALA A 328 13.74 -11.08 -18.25
C ALA A 328 12.97 -11.46 -16.99
N ILE A 329 12.61 -10.46 -16.19
CA ILE A 329 11.62 -10.59 -15.12
C ILE A 329 10.23 -10.34 -15.70
N ILE A 330 9.27 -11.20 -15.34
CA ILE A 330 7.88 -11.13 -15.75
C ILE A 330 7.03 -11.05 -14.47
N ILE A 331 6.24 -10.00 -14.35
CA ILE A 331 5.36 -9.77 -13.21
C ILE A 331 3.94 -9.60 -13.72
N LYS A 332 3.05 -10.49 -13.31
CA LYS A 332 1.61 -10.35 -13.45
C LYS A 332 1.03 -10.01 -12.08
N THR A 333 0.41 -8.86 -11.94
CA THR A 333 -0.07 -8.40 -10.63
C THR A 333 -1.34 -9.16 -10.21
N PRO A 334 -1.53 -9.43 -8.89
CA PRO A 334 -2.81 -9.91 -8.38
C PRO A 334 -3.89 -8.85 -8.60
N THR A 335 -5.15 -9.25 -8.60
CA THR A 335 -6.29 -8.31 -8.77
C THR A 335 -7.19 -8.31 -7.56
N GLY A 336 -7.93 -7.22 -7.36
CA GLY A 336 -8.99 -7.18 -6.36
C GLY A 336 -10.12 -8.17 -6.61
N GLY A 337 -10.91 -8.45 -5.57
CA GLY A 337 -12.16 -9.22 -5.67
C GLY A 337 -13.36 -8.35 -6.09
N GLY A 338 -14.35 -8.98 -6.70
CA GLY A 338 -15.59 -8.31 -7.13
C GLY A 338 -16.49 -7.91 -5.97
N PHE A 339 -17.53 -7.13 -6.28
CA PHE A 339 -18.53 -6.67 -5.32
C PHE A 339 -19.95 -7.02 -5.80
N GLY A 340 -20.75 -7.62 -4.91
CA GLY A 340 -22.12 -8.04 -5.22
C GLY A 340 -22.18 -9.28 -6.11
N LYS A 341 -23.34 -9.92 -6.21
CA LYS A 341 -23.47 -11.16 -6.99
C LYS A 341 -23.45 -10.88 -8.50
N LYS A 342 -22.74 -11.73 -9.24
CA LYS A 342 -22.58 -11.61 -10.69
C LYS A 342 -23.90 -11.60 -11.47
N ASN A 343 -24.91 -12.33 -11.00
CA ASN A 343 -26.24 -12.39 -11.63
C ASN A 343 -27.08 -11.12 -11.42
N GLU A 344 -26.63 -10.18 -10.60
CA GLU A 344 -27.26 -8.86 -10.42
C GLU A 344 -26.69 -7.80 -11.37
N ARG A 345 -25.74 -8.19 -12.25
CA ARG A 345 -25.18 -7.30 -13.28
C ARG A 345 -26.13 -7.27 -14.48
N SER A 346 -26.56 -6.07 -14.85
CA SER A 346 -27.34 -5.77 -16.06
C SER A 346 -26.50 -5.91 -17.32
#